data_AF-A0A7Y6ZT54-F1
#
_entry.id   AF-A0A7Y6ZT54-F1
#
_cell.length_a   1.000
_cell.length_b   1.000
_cell.length_c   1.000
_cell.angle_alpha   90.00
_cell.angle_beta   90.00
_cell.angle_gamma   90.00
#
_symmetry.space_group_name_H-M   'P 1'
#
loop_
_entity.id
_entity.type
_entity.pdbx_description
1 polymer ?
#
loop_
_entity_poly.entity_id
_entity_poly.type
_entity_poly.pdbx_seq_one_letter_code
_entity_poly.pdbx_strand_id
1 'polypeptide(L)'
;MPHLRLSYQTVEFGETDIHLCTLRNNQEFYDPDLIAEKLGISSASWPIFGIVWPSGIVLAHFMNNYDTQAKRILEVGCGMALSSLLLNK
;
A
#
# COMPACT_ATOMS: atom_id res chain seq x y z
N MET A 1 3.87 -16.28 19.54
CA MET A 1 3.82 -15.78 18.14
C MET A 1 4.70 -14.55 18.07
N PRO A 2 5.55 -14.37 17.04
CA PRO A 2 6.28 -13.12 16.91
C PRO A 2 5.30 -11.95 16.84
N HIS A 3 5.60 -10.86 17.54
CA HIS A 3 4.78 -9.65 17.49
C HIS A 3 4.84 -9.07 16.08
N LEU A 4 3.67 -8.76 15.51
CA LEU A 4 3.55 -8.07 14.24
C LEU A 4 4.40 -6.80 14.27
N ARG A 5 5.33 -6.65 13.32
CA ARG A 5 6.15 -5.43 13.22
C ARG A 5 5.64 -4.54 12.12
N LEU A 6 5.54 -3.26 12.46
CA LEU A 6 5.10 -2.21 11.57
C LEU A 6 6.26 -1.30 11.17
N SER A 7 6.12 -0.62 10.04
CA SER A 7 7.00 0.45 9.58
C SER A 7 6.17 1.73 9.41
N TYR A 8 6.71 2.83 9.92
CA TYR A 8 6.13 4.16 9.78
C TYR A 8 7.04 4.99 8.90
N GLN A 9 6.49 5.60 7.86
CA GLN A 9 7.24 6.42 6.92
C GLN A 9 6.36 7.52 6.34
N THR A 10 6.99 8.63 5.97
CA THR A 10 6.37 9.71 5.20
C THR A 10 6.90 9.63 3.78
N VAL A 11 6.01 9.72 2.79
CA VAL A 11 6.37 9.90 1.39
C VAL A 11 5.85 11.26 0.95
N GLU A 12 6.75 12.10 0.43
CA GLU A 12 6.48 13.50 0.11
C GLU A 12 6.26 13.66 -1.41
N PHE A 13 5.22 14.40 -1.80
CA PHE A 13 4.82 14.66 -3.17
C PHE A 13 4.57 16.17 -3.37
N GLY A 14 5.64 16.94 -3.60
CA GLY A 14 5.53 18.40 -3.67
C GLY A 14 5.08 18.96 -2.32
N GLU A 15 3.89 19.52 -2.26
CA GLU A 15 3.29 20.09 -1.03
C GLU A 15 2.36 19.10 -0.29
N THR A 16 2.31 17.84 -0.74
CA THR A 16 1.45 16.80 -0.14
C THR A 16 2.29 15.70 0.49
N ASP A 17 2.05 15.44 1.77
CA ASP A 17 2.69 14.37 2.50
C ASP A 17 1.72 13.23 2.77
N ILE A 18 2.16 12.00 2.54
CA ILE A 18 1.40 10.80 2.90
C ILE A 18 2.15 10.06 4.00
N HIS A 19 1.56 10.05 5.20
CA HIS A 19 2.05 9.29 6.35
C HIS A 19 1.48 7.86 6.32
N LEU A 20 2.37 6.88 6.25
CA LEU A 20 2.01 5.48 6.10
C LEU A 20 2.35 4.69 7.35
N CYS A 21 1.47 3.76 7.70
CA CYS A 21 1.72 2.67 8.63
C CYS A 21 1.52 1.35 7.86
N THR A 22 2.60 0.60 7.67
CA THR A 22 2.61 -0.63 6.88
C THR A 22 3.23 -1.77 7.65
N LEU A 23 3.17 -2.98 7.11
CA LEU A 23 4.03 -4.07 7.55
C LEU A 23 5.51 -3.67 7.37
N ARG A 24 6.37 -4.18 8.26
CA ARG A 24 7.81 -3.94 8.18
C ARG A 24 8.43 -4.50 6.91
N ASN A 25 8.01 -5.68 6.49
CA ASN A 25 8.49 -6.39 5.31
C ASN A 25 7.50 -7.52 4.95
N ASN A 26 7.83 -8.30 3.92
CA ASN A 26 7.02 -9.41 3.43
C ASN A 26 7.08 -10.69 4.29
N GLN A 27 7.75 -10.67 5.45
CA GLN A 27 7.79 -11.76 6.42
C GLN A 27 6.86 -11.52 7.61
N GLU A 28 6.10 -10.42 7.59
CA GLU A 28 5.12 -10.07 8.62
C GLU A 28 3.73 -10.59 8.24
N PHE A 29 3.05 -11.29 9.15
CA PHE A 29 1.71 -11.84 8.92
C PHE A 29 0.92 -11.87 10.23
N TYR A 30 -0.36 -11.54 10.17
CA TYR A 30 -1.24 -11.57 11.34
C TYR A 30 -2.67 -11.97 10.96
N ASP A 31 -3.02 -13.23 11.21
CA ASP A 31 -4.35 -13.80 10.98
C ASP A 31 -4.78 -14.69 12.16
N PRO A 32 -5.02 -14.12 13.36
CA PRO A 32 -5.30 -14.90 14.56
C PRO A 32 -6.60 -15.72 14.47
N ASP A 33 -7.56 -15.25 13.67
CA ASP A 33 -8.89 -15.87 13.53
C ASP A 33 -9.00 -16.77 12.29
N LEU A 34 -7.89 -16.95 11.56
CA LEU A 34 -7.77 -17.70 10.32
C LEU A 34 -8.74 -17.20 9.23
N ILE A 35 -9.10 -15.91 9.25
CA ILE A 35 -10.04 -15.33 8.30
C ILE A 35 -9.43 -15.35 6.90
N ALA A 36 -8.17 -14.94 6.77
CA ALA A 36 -7.50 -14.90 5.49
C ALA A 36 -7.23 -16.31 4.96
N GLU A 37 -6.77 -17.21 5.83
CA GLU A 37 -6.55 -18.62 5.46
C GLU A 37 -7.85 -19.29 4.97
N LYS A 38 -8.98 -19.08 5.67
CA LYS A 38 -10.29 -19.61 5.25
C LYS A 38 -10.77 -19.06 3.91
N LEU A 39 -10.31 -17.87 3.52
CA LEU A 39 -10.56 -17.26 2.21
C LEU A 39 -9.56 -17.71 1.13
N GLY A 40 -8.64 -18.62 1.47
CA GLY A 40 -7.61 -19.13 0.55
C GLY A 40 -6.37 -18.24 0.43
N ILE A 41 -6.20 -17.25 1.32
CA ILE A 41 -5.05 -16.35 1.33
C ILE A 41 -4.00 -16.93 2.29
N SER A 42 -2.92 -17.47 1.72
CA SER A 42 -1.82 -18.03 2.51
C SER A 42 -1.01 -16.94 3.22
N SER A 43 -0.28 -17.33 4.27
CA SER A 43 0.67 -16.44 4.97
C SER A 43 1.79 -15.90 4.08
N ALA A 44 2.10 -16.56 2.96
CA ALA A 44 3.06 -16.06 1.97
C ALA A 44 2.47 -14.97 1.06
N SER A 45 1.16 -15.00 0.82
CA SER A 45 0.46 -14.06 -0.08
C SER A 45 -0.11 -12.85 0.66
N TRP A 46 -0.55 -13.04 1.90
CA TRP A 46 -1.15 -11.99 2.73
C TRP A 46 -0.32 -10.69 2.84
N PRO A 47 1.01 -10.73 3.11
CA PRO A 47 1.77 -9.50 3.27
C PRO A 47 1.92 -8.65 2.01
N ILE A 48 1.64 -9.21 0.82
CA ILE A 48 1.81 -8.51 -0.47
C ILE A 48 0.99 -7.21 -0.51
N PHE A 49 -0.15 -7.18 0.17
CA PHE A 49 -1.03 -6.02 0.26
C PHE A 49 -0.63 -5.01 1.33
N GLY A 50 0.23 -5.41 2.27
CA GLY A 50 0.56 -4.66 3.48
C GLY A 50 1.89 -3.94 3.46
N ILE A 51 2.61 -3.91 2.33
CA ILE A 51 3.91 -3.23 2.18
C ILE A 51 3.89 -2.21 1.05
N VAL A 52 4.76 -1.20 1.16
CA VAL A 52 4.98 -0.25 0.05
C VAL A 52 5.91 -0.88 -0.97
N TRP A 53 5.42 -1.03 -2.19
CA TRP A 53 6.22 -1.48 -3.32
C TRP A 53 6.93 -0.29 -3.99
N PRO A 54 8.23 -0.41 -4.38
CA PRO A 54 8.95 0.66 -5.04
C PRO A 54 8.25 1.19 -6.30
N SER A 55 7.57 0.31 -7.05
CA SER A 55 6.77 0.68 -8.22
C SER A 55 5.62 1.64 -7.88
N GLY A 56 4.95 1.46 -6.73
CA GLY A 56 3.87 2.33 -6.29
C GLY A 56 4.36 3.74 -5.92
N ILE A 57 5.58 3.86 -5.38
CA ILE A 57 6.22 5.15 -5.11
C ILE A 57 6.52 5.88 -6.44
N VAL A 58 7.13 5.18 -7.39
CA VAL A 58 7.44 5.74 -8.72
C VAL A 58 6.17 6.17 -9.44
N LEU A 59 5.12 5.35 -9.42
CA LEU A 59 3.83 5.70 -10.01
C LEU A 59 3.22 6.93 -9.34
N ALA A 60 3.22 6.99 -7.99
CA ALA A 60 2.68 8.14 -7.27
C ALA A 60 3.42 9.45 -7.61
N HIS A 61 4.76 9.43 -7.67
CA HIS A 61 5.52 10.61 -8.09
C HIS A 61 5.20 11.03 -9.54
N PHE A 62 5.03 10.08 -10.45
CA PHE A 62 4.62 10.39 -11.81
C PHE A 62 3.20 11.01 -11.84
N MET A 63 2.27 10.42 -11.10
CA MET A 63 0.88 10.86 -11.05
C MET A 63 0.70 12.23 -10.39
N ASN A 64 1.59 12.64 -9.49
CA ASN A 64 1.55 13.96 -8.83
C ASN A 64 1.48 15.14 -9.81
N ASN A 65 2.10 14.97 -10.99
CA ASN A 65 2.20 16.01 -12.01
C ASN A 65 1.40 15.65 -13.27
N TYR A 66 0.68 14.53 -13.26
CA TYR A 66 -0.08 14.05 -14.40
C TYR A 66 -1.51 14.60 -14.36
N ASP A 67 -1.98 15.17 -15.47
CA ASP A 67 -3.33 15.71 -15.54
C ASP A 67 -4.39 14.59 -15.52
N THR A 68 -5.23 14.60 -14.48
CA THR A 68 -6.27 13.60 -14.23
C THR A 68 -7.69 14.18 -14.17
N GLN A 69 -7.89 15.50 -14.34
CA GLN A 69 -9.13 16.19 -13.98
C GLN A 69 -10.41 15.65 -14.65
N ALA A 70 -10.32 15.17 -15.89
CA ALA A 70 -11.47 14.65 -16.64
C ALA A 70 -11.45 13.12 -16.81
N LYS A 71 -10.64 12.41 -16.02
CA LYS A 71 -10.43 10.96 -16.17
C LYS A 71 -11.12 10.19 -15.05
N ARG A 72 -11.70 9.04 -15.40
CA ARG A 72 -12.09 8.00 -14.43
C ARG A 72 -10.93 7.02 -14.33
N ILE A 73 -10.42 6.82 -13.12
CA ILE A 73 -9.19 6.05 -12.88
C ILE A 73 -9.54 4.78 -12.09
N LEU A 74 -8.98 3.66 -12.54
CA LEU A 74 -8.98 2.38 -11.83
C LEU A 74 -7.53 1.94 -11.64
N GLU A 75 -7.09 1.82 -10.39
CA GLU A 75 -5.79 1.26 -10.06
C GLU A 75 -5.93 -0.23 -9.77
N VAL A 76 -5.28 -1.07 -10.57
CA VAL A 76 -5.27 -2.54 -10.38
C VAL A 76 -3.98 -2.93 -9.69
N GLY A 77 -4.07 -3.65 -8.58
CA GLY A 77 -2.89 -4.02 -7.79
C GLY A 77 -2.31 -2.85 -7.00
N CYS A 78 -3.17 -2.01 -6.40
CA CYS A 78 -2.76 -0.78 -5.71
C CYS A 78 -1.89 -1.00 -4.46
N GLY A 79 -1.88 -2.20 -3.87
CA GLY A 79 -1.16 -2.50 -2.64
C GLY A 79 -1.61 -1.56 -1.51
N MET A 80 -0.67 -0.77 -0.97
CA MET A 80 -0.95 0.30 0.00
C MET A 80 -1.60 1.57 -0.59
N ALA A 81 -2.01 1.52 -1.86
CA ALA A 81 -2.81 2.54 -2.55
C ALA A 81 -2.19 3.93 -2.64
N LEU A 82 -0.85 4.04 -2.71
CA LEU A 82 -0.16 5.33 -2.64
C LEU A 82 -0.58 6.30 -3.76
N SER A 83 -0.68 5.84 -5.01
CA SER A 83 -1.13 6.66 -6.13
C SER A 83 -2.62 7.00 -6.04
N SER A 84 -3.47 6.04 -5.67
CA SER A 84 -4.89 6.30 -5.44
C SER A 84 -5.11 7.34 -4.34
N LEU A 85 -4.40 7.23 -3.21
CA LEU A 85 -4.51 8.18 -2.09
C LEU A 85 -4.06 9.58 -2.51
N LEU A 86 -2.95 9.69 -3.25
CA LEU A 86 -2.45 10.98 -3.76
C LEU A 86 -3.46 11.69 -4.68
N LEU A 87 -4.17 10.92 -5.51
CA LEU A 87 -5.16 11.46 -6.45
C LEU A 87 -6.54 11.68 -5.81
N ASN A 88 -6.81 11.05 -4.66
CA ASN A 88 -8.08 11.15 -3.96
C ASN A 88 -8.11 12.40 -3.06
N LYS A 89 -8.47 13.54 -3.67
CA LYS A 89 -8.67 14.83 -3.00
C LYS A 89 -10.13 15.08 -2.65
#